data_AF-A0A831PP62-F1
#
_entry.id   AF-A0A831PP62-F1
#
_cell.length_a   1.000
_cell.length_b   1.000
_cell.length_c   1.000
_cell.angle_alpha   90.00
_cell.angle_beta   90.00
_cell.angle_gamma   90.00
#
_symmetry.space_group_name_H-M   'P 1'
#
loop_
_entity.id
_entity.type
_entity.pdbx_description
1 polymer ?
#
loop_
_entity_poly.entity_id
_entity_poly.type
_entity_poly.pdbx_seq_one_letter_code
_entity_poly.pdbx_strand_id
1 'polypeptide(L)' 'MWLHRHHEKDETWLLMNFNRTKVECPFPARTGNWRKLIDSADRQWQGPGTCLPARIEGGQQVEIPPHSLALFTNQS' A
#
# COMPACT_ATOMS: atom_id res chain seq x y z
N MET A 1 -2.95 -6.19 -7.53
CA MET A 1 -1.78 -5.93 -8.39
C MET A 1 -0.84 -4.98 -7.66
N TRP A 2 0.45 -5.01 -7.96
CA TRP A 2 1.42 -4.07 -7.40
C TRP A 2 2.37 -3.56 -8.48
N LEU A 3 2.93 -2.37 -8.24
CA LEU A 3 4.00 -1.78 -9.03
C LEU A 3 5.15 -1.40 -8.10
N HIS A 4 6.38 -1.79 -8.47
CA HIS A 4 7.60 -1.36 -7.80
C HIS A 4 8.28 -0.27 -8.61
N ARG A 5 8.57 0.87 -7.99
CA ARG A 5 9.40 1.93 -8.58
C ARG A 5 10.59 2.18 -7.67
N HIS A 6 11.79 1.96 -8.21
CA HIS A 6 13.05 2.12 -7.47
C HIS A 6 14.06 2.96 -8.25
N HIS A 7 14.89 3.72 -7.53
CA HIS A 7 16.04 4.45 -8.07
C HIS A 7 17.08 4.60 -6.96
N GLU A 8 18.29 4.07 -7.18
CA GLU A 8 19.34 3.98 -6.15
C GLU A 8 18.81 3.35 -4.85
N LYS A 9 18.74 4.12 -3.76
CA LYS A 9 18.25 3.70 -2.44
C LYS A 9 16.77 4.00 -2.21
N ASP A 10 16.15 4.75 -3.12
CA ASP A 10 14.75 5.14 -3.01
C ASP A 10 13.87 4.07 -3.62
N GLU A 11 12.96 3.55 -2.82
CA GLU A 11 12.00 2.54 -3.24
C GLU A 11 10.58 2.95 -2.87
N THR A 12 9.65 2.63 -3.78
CA THR A 12 8.22 2.82 -3.57
C THR A 12 7.42 1.65 -4.10
N TRP A 13 6.41 1.25 -3.34
CA TRP A 13 5.43 0.24 -3.73
C TRP A 13 4.06 0.86 -3.85
N LEU A 14 3.42 0.64 -5.00
CA LEU A 14 2.03 0.99 -5.22
C LEU A 14 1.19 -0.29 -5.18
N LEU A 15 0.31 -0.40 -4.20
CA LEU A 15 -0.70 -1.45 -4.10
C LEU A 15 -1.96 -0.98 -4.82
N MET A 16 -2.56 -1.86 -5.62
CA MET A 16 -3.78 -1.57 -6.38
C MET A 16 -4.74 -2.75 -6.29
N ASN A 17 -5.97 -2.45 -5.89
CA ASN A 17 -7.09 -3.37 -5.95
C ASN A 17 -8.19 -2.80 -6.85
N PHE A 18 -8.33 -3.35 -8.05
CA PHE A 18 -9.40 -3.00 -8.99
C PHE A 18 -10.62 -3.93 -8.89
N ASN A 19 -10.62 -4.85 -7.92
CA ASN A 19 -11.77 -5.70 -7.67
C ASN A 19 -12.85 -4.92 -6.93
N ARG A 20 -14.08 -5.42 -7.02
CA ARG A 20 -15.23 -4.94 -6.25
C ARG A 20 -15.23 -5.43 -4.80
N THR A 21 -14.30 -6.31 -4.45
CA THR A 21 -14.14 -6.91 -3.12
C THR A 21 -12.79 -6.54 -2.53
N LYS A 22 -12.69 -6.62 -1.20
CA LYS A 22 -11.41 -6.52 -0.49
C LYS A 22 -10.48 -7.66 -0.94
N VAL A 23 -9.18 -7.39 -0.88
CA VAL A 23 -8.13 -8.39 -1.15
C VAL A 23 -7.17 -8.42 0.01
N GLU A 24 -6.92 -9.62 0.52
CA GLU A 24 -5.85 -9.87 1.49
C GLU A 24 -4.63 -10.43 0.76
N CYS A 25 -3.46 -9.84 1.01
CA CYS A 25 -2.20 -10.33 0.46
C CYS A 25 -1.02 -9.90 1.33
N PRO A 26 0.11 -10.61 1.26
CA PRO A 26 1.34 -10.13 1.87
C PRO A 26 1.82 -8.86 1.15
N PHE A 27 2.38 -7.91 1.89
CA PHE A 27 3.03 -6.75 1.31
C PHE A 27 4.19 -7.20 0.40
N PRO A 28 4.35 -6.63 -0.81
CA PRO A 28 5.29 -7.16 -1.81
C PRO A 28 6.77 -7.11 -1.42
N ALA A 29 7.18 -6.12 -0.61
CA ALA A 29 8.54 -6.07 -0.09
C ALA A 29 8.75 -7.14 0.97
N ARG A 30 9.86 -7.88 0.93
CA ARG A 30 10.16 -8.94 1.93
C ARG A 30 10.68 -8.40 3.27
N THR A 31 11.26 -7.20 3.27
CA THR A 31 11.88 -6.56 4.43
C THR A 31 11.62 -5.05 4.39
N GLY A 32 12.11 -4.33 5.40
CA GLY A 32 12.01 -2.87 5.49
C GLY A 32 10.79 -2.39 6.26
N ASN A 33 10.79 -1.10 6.59
CA ASN A 33 9.68 -0.41 7.24
C ASN A 33 9.09 0.59 6.24
N TRP A 34 7.84 0.38 5.87
CA TRP A 34 7.21 1.09 4.77
C TRP A 34 6.18 2.08 5.29
N ARG A 35 6.37 3.36 4.99
CA ARG A 35 5.44 4.43 5.38
C ARG A 35 4.47 4.71 4.25
N LYS A 36 3.17 4.77 4.57
CA LYS A 36 2.12 5.16 3.63
C LYS A 36 2.26 6.64 3.26
N LEU A 37 2.26 6.93 1.97
CA LEU A 37 2.30 8.29 1.42
C LEU A 37 0.94 8.74 0.91
N ILE A 38 0.29 7.88 0.12
CA ILE A 38 -1.03 8.15 -0.48
C ILE A 38 -1.91 6.94 -0.24
N ASP A 39 -3.19 7.20 0.02
CA ASP A 39 -4.22 6.18 0.12
C ASP A 39 -5.52 6.75 -0.45
N SER A 40 -5.92 6.29 -1.62
CA SER A 40 -7.14 6.75 -2.28
C SER A 40 -8.42 6.39 -1.53
N ALA A 41 -8.39 5.41 -0.62
CA ALA A 41 -9.53 5.06 0.21
C ALA A 41 -9.68 5.99 1.42
N ASP A 42 -8.71 6.87 1.68
CA ASP A 42 -8.77 7.82 2.80
C ASP A 42 -9.95 8.81 2.64
N ARG A 43 -10.59 9.13 3.76
CA ARG A 43 -11.73 10.04 3.81
C ARG A 43 -11.39 11.46 3.37
N GLN A 44 -10.12 11.88 3.49
CA GLN A 44 -9.69 13.17 2.96
C GLN A 44 -9.89 13.30 1.44
N TRP A 45 -9.92 12.17 0.74
CA TRP A 45 -10.20 12.07 -0.71
C TRP A 45 -11.65 11.64 -1.00
N GLN A 46 -12.55 11.75 -0.01
CA GLN A 46 -13.91 11.22 -0.06
C GLN A 46 -13.97 9.70 -0.31
N GLY A 47 -12.89 8.99 0.01
CA GLY A 47 -12.86 7.53 -0.01
C GLY A 47 -13.72 6.92 1.11
N PRO A 48 -14.08 5.64 1.00
CA PRO A 48 -14.94 4.94 1.97
C PRO A 48 -14.28 4.72 3.35
N GLY A 49 -12.98 5.00 3.48
CA GLY A 49 -12.15 4.72 4.63
C GLY A 49 -11.09 3.66 4.32
N THR A 50 -9.88 3.89 4.82
CA THR A 50 -8.76 2.96 4.69
C THR A 50 -8.73 1.93 5.80
N CYS A 51 -8.31 0.70 5.48
CA CYS A 51 -7.91 -0.34 6.43
C CYS A 51 -6.39 -0.60 6.40
N LEU A 52 -5.64 0.10 5.54
CA LEU A 52 -4.18 -0.01 5.47
C LEU A 52 -3.53 0.79 6.61
N PRO A 53 -2.59 0.20 7.36
CA PRO A 53 -1.91 0.92 8.43
C PRO A 53 -0.99 2.01 7.86
N ALA A 54 -0.65 2.99 8.71
CA ALA A 54 0.28 4.07 8.32
C ALA A 54 1.71 3.57 8.09
N ARG A 55 2.08 2.46 8.73
CA ARG A 55 3.35 1.75 8.57
C ARG A 55 3.11 0.26 8.36
N ILE A 56 3.91 -0.35 7.51
CA ILE A 56 3.86 -1.79 7.17
C ILE A 56 5.27 -2.36 7.26
N GLU A 57 5.43 -3.52 7.88
CA GLU A 57 6.66 -4.29 7.79
C GLU A 57 6.69 -5.13 6.51
N GLY A 58 7.87 -5.34 5.93
CA GLY A 58 8.01 -6.22 4.77
C GLY A 58 7.39 -7.61 5.01
N GLY A 59 6.59 -8.09 4.06
CA GLY A 59 5.91 -9.39 4.10
C GLY A 59 4.68 -9.44 5.00
N GLN A 60 4.37 -8.37 5.75
CA GLN A 60 3.18 -8.30 6.60
C GLN A 60 1.91 -8.49 5.76
N GLN A 61 0.94 -9.23 6.30
CA GLN A 61 -0.39 -9.35 5.66
C GLN A 61 -1.13 -8.02 5.72
N VAL A 62 -1.72 -7.63 4.59
CA VAL A 62 -2.47 -6.38 4.44
C VAL A 62 -3.79 -6.64 3.75
N GLU A 63 -4.79 -5.83 4.11
CA GLU A 63 -6.07 -5.79 3.42
C GLU A 63 -6.11 -4.53 2.54
N ILE A 64 -6.43 -4.68 1.26
CA ILE A 64 -6.56 -3.57 0.31
C ILE A 64 -8.06 -3.36 0.01
N PRO A 65 -8.63 -2.17 0.28
CA PRO A 65 -10.04 -1.87 -0.02
C PRO A 65 -10.40 -2.06 -1.51
N PRO A 66 -11.67 -2.31 -1.85
CA PRO A 66 -12.13 -2.33 -3.24
C PRO A 66 -11.83 -1.02 -3.98
N HIS A 67 -11.55 -1.11 -5.27
CA HIS A 67 -11.30 0.05 -6.16
C HIS A 67 -10.36 1.10 -5.55
N SER A 68 -9.27 0.65 -4.93
CA SER A 68 -8.34 1.53 -4.24
C SER A 68 -6.89 1.31 -4.67
N LEU A 69 -6.11 2.36 -4.50
CA LEU A 69 -4.65 2.35 -4.55
C LEU A 69 -4.05 2.98 -3.30
N ALA A 70 -2.86 2.50 -2.93
CA ALA A 70 -2.05 3.07 -1.87
C ALA A 70 -0.55 2.99 -2.19
N LEU A 71 0.16 4.09 -1.96
CA LEU A 71 1.60 4.23 -2.21
C LEU A 71 2.37 4.21 -0.90
N PHE A 72 3.43 3.43 -0.86
CA PHE A 72 4.33 3.32 0.28
C PHE A 72 5.77 3.62 -0.15
N THR A 73 6.55 4.20 0.76
CA THR A 73 7.99 4.42 0.58
C THR A 73 8.76 3.76 1.70
N ASN A 74 9.94 3.24 1.38
CA ASN A 74 10.81 2.64 2.37
C ASN A 74 11.38 3.73 3.30
N GLN A 75 11.34 3.50 4.61
CA GLN A 75 12.08 4.29 5.59
C GLN A 75 13.44 3.61 5.77
N SER A 76 14.39 3.95 4.91
CA SER A 76 15.81 3.55 5.04
C SER A 76 16.46 4.13 6.30
#